data_AF-A0A0H2R875-F1
#
_entry.id   AF-A0A0H2R875-F1
#
_cell.length_a   1.000
_cell.length_b   1.000
_cell.length_c   1.000
_cell.angle_alpha   90.00
_cell.angle_beta   90.00
_cell.angle_gamma   90.00
#
_symmetry.space_group_name_H-M   'P 1'
#
loop_
_entity.id
_entity.type
_entity.pdbx_description
1 polymer ?
#
loop_
_entity_poly.entity_id
_entity_poly.type
_entity_poly.pdbx_seq_one_letter_code
_entity_poly.pdbx_strand_id
1 'polypeptide(L)'
;MEFIESLTLRFYRANTFLDEEPRGASRPVFLSFLKTLSLEIRSRTQKDLLRRVMNMIDAPNASKMSIYMKYDSVGDRVGPEEWISGLFESPDGMIRTFPNVEELEVVIQDLSCILLPYYKLLRAVPRVRTLSFDTPSQVSAPMIRNIGHSYGCLRDLRSLRIKNCAGGGMHDVEMLVRYFQELEKRNELERFEKLELEGCSKFSEFKHKFENLLESRFVWKD
;
A
#
# COMPACT_ATOMS: atom_id res chain seq x y z
N MET A 1 -7.55 20.83 25.82
CA MET A 1 -8.22 19.79 25.01
C MET A 1 -7.12 19.12 24.21
N GLU A 2 -6.88 17.84 24.42
CA GLU A 2 -5.82 17.10 23.74
C GLU A 2 -6.34 16.61 22.39
N PHE A 3 -5.55 16.80 21.35
CA PHE A 3 -5.88 16.37 19.98
C PHE A 3 -5.05 15.14 19.62
N ILE A 4 -5.70 14.14 19.03
CA ILE A 4 -5.02 12.93 18.57
C ILE A 4 -4.39 13.21 17.20
N GLU A 5 -3.08 13.43 17.16
CA GLU A 5 -2.34 13.64 15.90
C GLU A 5 -1.86 12.35 15.24
N SER A 6 -1.73 11.27 16.02
CA SER A 6 -1.28 9.96 15.55
C SER A 6 -2.09 8.85 16.20
N LEU A 7 -2.47 7.86 15.40
CA LEU A 7 -3.23 6.69 15.83
C LEU A 7 -2.53 5.45 15.29
N THR A 8 -2.22 4.51 16.18
CA THR A 8 -1.71 3.19 15.83
C THR A 8 -2.69 2.14 16.30
N LEU A 9 -3.16 1.31 15.37
CA LEU A 9 -4.04 0.20 15.66
C LEU A 9 -3.30 -1.11 15.41
N ARG A 10 -3.30 -1.98 16.42
CA ARG A 10 -2.64 -3.28 16.36
C ARG A 10 -3.68 -4.38 16.49
N PHE A 11 -3.74 -5.25 15.48
CA PHE A 11 -4.64 -6.39 15.42
C PHE A 11 -3.82 -7.67 15.46
N TYR A 12 -4.04 -8.46 16.51
CA TYR A 12 -3.37 -9.75 16.69
C TYR A 12 -4.41 -10.84 16.88
N ARG A 13 -4.56 -11.73 15.88
CA ARG A 13 -5.55 -12.83 15.90
C ARG A 13 -6.96 -12.33 16.22
N ALA A 14 -7.30 -11.12 15.78
CA ALA A 14 -8.50 -10.44 16.22
C ALA A 14 -9.71 -10.86 15.37
N ASN A 15 -10.82 -11.22 16.01
CA ASN A 15 -12.01 -11.77 15.36
C ASN A 15 -13.28 -11.02 15.76
N THR A 16 -14.35 -11.20 14.99
CA THR A 16 -15.70 -10.78 15.36
C THR A 16 -16.48 -11.97 15.90
N PHE A 17 -17.20 -11.81 17.01
CA PHE A 17 -18.20 -12.79 17.42
C PHE A 17 -19.37 -12.79 16.41
N LEU A 18 -19.85 -13.99 16.06
CA LEU A 18 -20.80 -14.23 14.97
C LEU A 18 -22.23 -13.71 15.25
N ASP A 19 -22.57 -13.40 16.50
CA ASP A 19 -23.99 -13.31 16.92
C ASP A 19 -24.54 -11.89 17.16
N GLU A 20 -23.76 -10.83 16.97
CA GLU A 20 -24.32 -9.48 16.98
C GLU A 20 -24.56 -9.03 15.54
N GLU A 21 -25.84 -9.00 15.13
CA GLU A 21 -26.27 -8.17 14.01
C GLU A 21 -25.62 -6.78 14.16
N PRO A 22 -25.09 -6.20 13.08
CA PRO A 22 -24.44 -4.90 13.17
C PRO A 22 -25.42 -3.90 13.76
N ARG A 23 -25.23 -3.57 15.05
CA ARG A 23 -25.96 -2.50 15.73
C ARG A 23 -25.87 -1.30 14.81
N GLY A 24 -27.04 -0.75 14.41
CA GLY A 24 -27.17 0.21 13.31
C GLY A 24 -26.02 1.20 13.27
N ALA A 25 -25.45 1.41 12.08
CA ALA A 25 -24.18 2.08 11.84
C ALA A 25 -23.96 3.28 12.78
N SER A 26 -23.12 3.09 13.80
CA SER A 26 -22.65 4.19 14.63
C SER A 26 -21.94 5.20 13.74
N ARG A 27 -22.24 6.49 13.90
CA ARG A 27 -21.52 7.55 13.18
C ARG A 27 -20.01 7.38 13.39
N PRO A 28 -19.18 7.47 12.32
CA PRO A 28 -17.73 7.40 12.47
C PRO A 28 -17.21 8.45 13.45
N VAL A 29 -16.17 8.08 14.20
CA VAL A 29 -15.44 9.02 15.04
C VAL A 29 -14.61 9.92 14.12
N PHE A 30 -14.91 11.21 14.17
CA PHE A 30 -14.24 12.23 13.38
C PHE A 30 -12.92 12.66 14.03
N LEU A 31 -11.80 12.21 13.48
CA LEU A 31 -10.46 12.49 13.96
C LEU A 31 -9.82 13.62 13.14
N SER A 32 -10.33 14.85 13.29
CA SER A 32 -9.95 16.01 12.47
C SER A 32 -8.50 16.44 12.57
N PHE A 33 -7.77 16.06 13.62
CA PHE A 33 -6.37 16.43 13.82
C PHE A 33 -5.41 15.28 13.50
N LEU A 34 -5.93 14.11 13.11
CA LEU A 34 -5.10 12.94 12.82
C LEU A 34 -4.26 13.21 11.57
N LYS A 35 -2.94 13.21 11.73
CA LYS A 35 -1.95 13.34 10.66
C LYS A 35 -1.43 11.98 10.21
N THR A 36 -1.26 11.06 11.16
CA THR A 36 -0.67 9.74 10.91
C THR A 36 -1.60 8.61 11.35
N LEU A 37 -1.86 7.67 10.46
CA LEU A 37 -2.58 6.43 10.74
C LEU A 37 -1.66 5.23 10.49
N SER A 38 -1.36 4.46 11.53
CA SER A 38 -0.58 3.24 11.43
C SER A 38 -1.43 2.01 11.76
N LEU A 39 -1.36 1.01 10.89
CA LEU A 39 -2.14 -0.21 10.98
C LEU A 39 -1.18 -1.39 11.02
N GLU A 40 -1.24 -2.17 12.09
CA GLU A 40 -0.41 -3.35 12.28
C GLU A 40 -1.31 -4.58 12.37
N ILE A 41 -1.25 -5.46 11.38
CA ILE A 41 -2.14 -6.62 11.27
C ILE A 41 -1.30 -7.88 11.29
N ARG A 42 -1.67 -8.79 12.19
CA ARG A 42 -0.92 -10.03 12.41
C ARG A 42 -1.83 -11.24 12.56
N SER A 43 -1.31 -12.39 12.14
CA SER A 43 -1.95 -13.70 12.31
C SER A 43 -3.39 -13.73 11.80
N ARG A 44 -4.27 -14.57 12.32
CA ARG A 44 -5.66 -14.81 11.86
C ARG A 44 -6.66 -13.65 12.11
N THR A 45 -6.26 -12.41 11.87
CA THR A 45 -7.15 -11.26 12.02
C THR A 45 -8.22 -11.29 10.93
N GLN A 46 -9.50 -11.26 11.32
CA GLN A 46 -10.62 -11.35 10.38
C GLN A 46 -10.85 -10.03 9.64
N LYS A 47 -11.11 -10.14 8.34
CA LYS A 47 -11.51 -9.04 7.45
C LYS A 47 -12.67 -8.20 8.01
N ASP A 48 -13.68 -8.85 8.58
CA ASP A 48 -14.87 -8.15 9.07
C ASP A 48 -14.61 -7.28 10.29
N LEU A 49 -13.67 -7.67 11.16
CA LEU A 49 -13.25 -6.82 12.27
C LEU A 49 -12.54 -5.57 11.74
N LEU A 50 -11.59 -5.74 10.82
CA LEU A 50 -10.86 -4.64 10.20
C LEU A 50 -11.84 -3.67 9.54
N ARG A 51 -12.79 -4.19 8.79
CA ARG A 51 -13.85 -3.41 8.16
C ARG A 51 -14.68 -2.63 9.18
N ARG A 52 -15.13 -3.27 10.26
CA ARG A 52 -15.90 -2.60 11.33
C ARG A 52 -15.08 -1.47 11.96
N VAL A 53 -13.81 -1.71 12.27
CA VAL A 53 -12.94 -0.68 12.87
C VAL A 53 -12.69 0.47 11.91
N MET A 54 -12.41 0.18 10.64
CA MET A 54 -12.24 1.23 9.64
C MET A 54 -13.53 2.01 9.38
N ASN A 55 -14.71 1.38 9.50
CA ASN A 55 -16.00 2.07 9.46
C ASN A 55 -16.23 3.03 10.62
N MET A 56 -15.57 2.82 11.76
CA MET A 56 -15.67 3.71 12.92
C MET A 56 -14.70 4.90 12.85
N ILE A 57 -13.83 4.97 11.86
CA ILE A 57 -12.78 5.99 11.77
C ILE A 57 -13.01 6.86 10.55
N ASP A 58 -13.16 8.16 10.79
CA ASP A 58 -13.08 9.19 9.76
C ASP A 58 -11.86 10.08 10.05
N ALA A 59 -10.89 10.05 9.15
CA ALA A 59 -9.58 10.70 9.31
C ALA A 59 -9.27 11.54 8.05
N PRO A 60 -10.03 12.62 7.80
CA PRO A 60 -9.93 13.35 6.54
C PRO A 60 -8.58 14.05 6.38
N ASN A 61 -7.89 14.38 7.47
CA ASN A 61 -6.64 15.14 7.45
C ASN A 61 -5.38 14.26 7.58
N ALA A 62 -5.53 12.92 7.55
CA ALA A 62 -4.39 12.02 7.58
C ALA A 62 -3.53 12.25 6.33
N SER A 63 -2.27 12.65 6.53
CA SER A 63 -1.29 12.87 5.48
C SER A 63 -0.36 11.68 5.29
N LYS A 64 -0.26 10.82 6.31
CA LYS A 64 0.60 9.64 6.34
C LYS A 64 -0.17 8.40 6.76
N MET A 65 0.03 7.32 6.00
CA MET A 65 -0.49 6.00 6.32
C MET A 65 0.63 4.97 6.28
N SER A 66 0.73 4.13 7.31
CA SER A 66 1.59 2.94 7.29
C SER A 66 0.80 1.68 7.58
N ILE A 67 1.07 0.63 6.83
CA ILE A 67 0.40 -0.66 6.95
C ILE A 67 1.48 -1.73 7.08
N TYR A 68 1.50 -2.39 8.23
CA TYR A 68 2.37 -3.52 8.48
C TYR A 68 1.54 -4.79 8.58
N MET A 69 1.88 -5.80 7.79
CA MET A 69 1.18 -7.07 7.72
C MET A 69 2.15 -8.21 7.98
N LYS A 70 1.88 -9.04 8.98
CA LYS A 70 2.66 -10.25 9.27
C LYS A 70 1.75 -11.48 9.33
N TYR A 71 1.81 -12.30 8.29
CA TYR A 71 1.04 -13.52 8.18
C TYR A 71 1.89 -14.72 8.59
N ASP A 72 1.27 -15.65 9.32
CA ASP A 72 1.92 -16.86 9.82
C ASP A 72 1.32 -18.03 9.03
N SER A 73 2.08 -18.53 8.05
CA SER A 73 1.58 -19.20 6.85
C SER A 73 1.07 -20.65 7.03
N VAL A 74 0.84 -21.11 8.26
CA VAL A 74 0.50 -22.52 8.50
C VAL A 74 -1.02 -22.72 8.58
N GLY A 75 -1.63 -22.98 7.43
CA GLY A 75 -2.97 -23.57 7.30
C GLY A 75 -4.14 -22.59 7.23
N ASP A 76 -3.89 -21.29 7.06
CA ASP A 76 -4.93 -20.26 7.10
C ASP A 76 -5.42 -19.83 5.70
N ARG A 77 -6.69 -19.42 5.63
CA ARG A 77 -7.31 -18.84 4.42
C ARG A 77 -7.40 -17.31 4.46
N VAL A 78 -7.17 -16.73 5.64
CA VAL A 78 -7.34 -15.29 5.92
C VAL A 78 -5.98 -14.61 5.93
N GLY A 79 -5.63 -13.91 4.85
CA GLY A 79 -4.30 -13.32 4.67
C GLY A 79 -4.32 -11.85 4.23
N PRO A 80 -3.16 -11.33 3.79
CA PRO A 80 -3.00 -9.93 3.38
C PRO A 80 -4.05 -9.43 2.37
N GLU A 81 -4.49 -10.27 1.41
CA GLU A 81 -5.55 -9.90 0.46
C GLU A 81 -6.88 -9.55 1.17
N GLU A 82 -7.31 -10.39 2.10
CA GLU A 82 -8.52 -10.17 2.88
C GLU A 82 -8.36 -8.97 3.82
N TRP A 83 -7.16 -8.75 4.35
CA TRP A 83 -6.88 -7.59 5.21
C TRP A 83 -6.96 -6.28 4.46
N ILE A 84 -6.31 -6.17 3.29
CA ILE A 84 -6.42 -4.97 2.44
C ILE A 84 -7.88 -4.73 2.07
N SER A 85 -8.62 -5.80 1.76
CA SER A 85 -10.05 -5.70 1.50
C SER A 85 -10.83 -5.22 2.73
N GLY A 86 -10.50 -5.70 3.94
CA GLY A 86 -11.12 -5.24 5.18
C GLY A 86 -10.79 -3.79 5.52
N LEU A 87 -9.58 -3.33 5.20
CA LEU A 87 -9.17 -1.95 5.47
C LEU A 87 -9.85 -0.95 4.54
N PHE A 88 -9.98 -1.30 3.25
CA PHE A 88 -10.36 -0.34 2.21
C PHE A 88 -11.72 -0.61 1.56
N GLU A 89 -12.38 -1.75 1.76
CA GLU A 89 -13.72 -1.98 1.21
C GLU A 89 -14.81 -1.79 2.25
N SER A 90 -15.76 -0.91 1.97
CA SER A 90 -17.01 -0.83 2.73
C SER A 90 -17.92 -2.05 2.47
N PRO A 91 -18.98 -2.25 3.28
CA PRO A 91 -19.90 -3.36 3.11
C PRO A 91 -20.59 -3.43 1.74
N ASP A 92 -20.76 -2.30 1.09
CA ASP A 92 -21.32 -2.17 -0.27
C ASP A 92 -20.29 -2.45 -1.39
N GLY A 93 -19.05 -2.78 -1.03
CA GLY A 93 -17.98 -3.04 -1.99
C GLY A 93 -17.29 -1.79 -2.55
N MET A 94 -17.64 -0.60 -2.06
CA MET A 94 -16.97 0.65 -2.44
C MET A 94 -15.60 0.76 -1.77
N ILE A 95 -14.66 1.44 -2.45
CA ILE A 95 -13.33 1.70 -1.90
C ILE A 95 -13.40 2.94 -1.00
N ARG A 96 -13.17 2.75 0.30
CA ARG A 96 -12.88 3.81 1.26
C ARG A 96 -11.63 4.56 0.82
N THR A 97 -11.73 5.88 0.78
CA THR A 97 -10.62 6.76 0.39
C THR A 97 -10.07 7.54 1.57
N PHE A 98 -8.77 7.82 1.48
CA PHE A 98 -8.00 8.70 2.35
C PHE A 98 -7.39 9.77 1.45
N PRO A 99 -8.19 10.76 1.03
CA PRO A 99 -7.86 11.64 -0.09
C PRO A 99 -6.66 12.55 0.17
N ASN A 100 -6.29 12.76 1.44
CA ASN A 100 -5.17 13.63 1.81
C ASN A 100 -3.89 12.88 2.18
N VAL A 101 -3.88 11.55 2.10
CA VAL A 101 -2.66 10.77 2.33
C VAL A 101 -1.69 11.00 1.18
N GLU A 102 -0.55 11.61 1.50
CA GLU A 102 0.56 11.88 0.58
C GLU A 102 1.71 10.88 0.75
N GLU A 103 1.84 10.27 1.93
CA GLU A 103 2.83 9.23 2.23
C GLU A 103 2.16 7.90 2.57
N LEU A 104 2.44 6.87 1.77
CA LEU A 104 1.99 5.51 2.03
C LEU A 104 3.20 4.57 2.16
N GLU A 105 3.25 3.84 3.27
CA GLU A 105 4.18 2.73 3.47
C GLU A 105 3.42 1.43 3.68
N VAL A 106 3.79 0.38 2.95
CA VAL A 106 3.26 -0.97 3.13
C VAL A 106 4.40 -1.95 3.33
N VAL A 107 4.42 -2.59 4.49
CA VAL A 107 5.43 -3.58 4.89
C VAL A 107 4.74 -4.92 5.08
N ILE A 108 5.30 -5.96 4.47
CA ILE A 108 4.77 -7.32 4.54
C ILE A 108 5.88 -8.25 4.98
N GLN A 109 5.60 -9.03 6.01
CA GLN A 109 6.51 -10.06 6.50
C GLN A 109 5.80 -11.41 6.37
N ASP A 110 5.77 -11.94 5.15
CA ASP A 110 5.22 -13.27 4.84
C ASP A 110 5.64 -13.78 3.45
N LEU A 111 6.16 -15.00 3.39
CA LEU A 111 6.66 -15.65 2.17
C LEU A 111 5.57 -16.36 1.35
N SER A 112 4.34 -16.45 1.86
CA SER A 112 3.26 -17.26 1.25
C SER A 112 2.22 -16.46 0.46
N CYS A 113 2.15 -15.14 0.64
CA CYS A 113 1.31 -14.28 -0.17
C CYS A 113 1.90 -14.11 -1.58
N ILE A 114 1.13 -14.45 -2.61
CA ILE A 114 1.57 -14.32 -4.01
C ILE A 114 1.13 -12.98 -4.60
N LEU A 115 -0.10 -12.56 -4.32
CA LEU A 115 -0.71 -11.39 -4.94
C LEU A 115 -1.41 -10.52 -3.90
N LEU A 116 -1.17 -9.21 -3.98
CA LEU A 116 -1.91 -8.22 -3.21
C LEU A 116 -2.88 -7.47 -4.12
N PRO A 117 -4.06 -7.09 -3.61
CA PRO A 117 -4.99 -6.25 -4.33
C PRO A 117 -4.52 -4.78 -4.31
N TYR A 118 -3.35 -4.51 -4.91
CA TYR A 118 -2.73 -3.18 -4.97
C TYR A 118 -3.67 -2.12 -5.54
N TYR A 119 -4.56 -2.49 -6.46
CA TYR A 119 -5.55 -1.56 -7.00
C TYR A 119 -6.51 -1.03 -5.91
N LYS A 120 -6.89 -1.83 -4.91
CA LYS A 120 -7.75 -1.38 -3.81
C LYS A 120 -6.99 -0.37 -2.94
N LEU A 121 -5.76 -0.74 -2.57
CA LEU A 121 -4.86 0.08 -1.77
C LEU A 121 -4.56 1.43 -2.44
N LEU A 122 -4.11 1.44 -3.69
CA LEU A 122 -3.67 2.66 -4.37
C LEU A 122 -4.83 3.55 -4.82
N ARG A 123 -6.02 2.99 -5.06
CA ARG A 123 -7.25 3.78 -5.26
C ARG A 123 -7.74 4.42 -3.96
N ALA A 124 -7.44 3.82 -2.80
CA ALA A 124 -7.77 4.40 -1.52
C ALA A 124 -6.93 5.66 -1.20
N VAL A 125 -5.73 5.80 -1.77
CA VAL A 125 -4.83 6.95 -1.53
C VAL A 125 -4.50 7.71 -2.81
N PRO A 126 -5.49 8.36 -3.46
CA PRO A 126 -5.34 8.88 -4.81
C PRO A 126 -4.27 9.98 -4.97
N ARG A 127 -3.93 10.69 -3.89
CA ARG A 127 -2.94 11.79 -3.85
C ARG A 127 -1.57 11.39 -3.30
N VAL A 128 -1.28 10.09 -3.23
CA VAL A 128 0.02 9.61 -2.75
C VAL A 128 1.17 10.17 -3.62
N ARG A 129 2.15 10.76 -2.96
CA ARG A 129 3.38 11.34 -3.53
C ARG A 129 4.60 10.48 -3.24
N THR A 130 4.63 9.89 -2.04
CA THR A 130 5.70 9.00 -1.58
C THR A 130 5.12 7.64 -1.28
N LEU A 131 5.58 6.64 -2.01
CA LEU A 131 5.11 5.27 -1.90
C LEU A 131 6.27 4.34 -1.57
N SER A 132 6.14 3.59 -0.49
CA SER A 132 7.15 2.63 -0.04
C SER A 132 6.54 1.24 0.09
N PHE A 133 7.09 0.27 -0.60
CA PHE A 133 6.76 -1.14 -0.44
C PHE A 133 7.97 -1.89 0.09
N ASP A 134 7.78 -2.59 1.19
CA ASP A 134 8.71 -3.60 1.69
C ASP A 134 8.00 -4.93 1.67
N THR A 135 8.10 -5.60 0.53
CA THR A 135 7.47 -6.89 0.30
C THR A 135 8.58 -7.92 0.20
N PRO A 136 8.39 -9.13 0.76
CA PRO A 136 9.38 -10.18 0.59
C PRO A 136 9.56 -10.51 -0.90
N SER A 137 10.50 -11.42 -1.19
CA SER A 137 10.45 -12.15 -2.47
C SER A 137 9.11 -12.89 -2.58
N GLN A 138 8.80 -13.78 -3.51
CA GLN A 138 7.44 -14.37 -3.65
C GLN A 138 6.25 -13.40 -3.93
N VAL A 139 6.15 -12.22 -3.30
CA VAL A 139 5.08 -11.23 -3.55
C VAL A 139 5.42 -10.44 -4.81
N SER A 140 4.50 -10.41 -5.77
CA SER A 140 4.66 -9.57 -6.97
C SER A 140 4.69 -8.09 -6.61
N ALA A 141 5.52 -7.31 -7.30
CA ALA A 141 5.54 -5.87 -7.14
C ALA A 141 4.23 -5.23 -7.63
N PRO A 142 3.85 -4.03 -7.14
CA PRO A 142 2.68 -3.33 -7.65
C PRO A 142 2.84 -3.01 -9.14
N MET A 143 1.83 -3.34 -9.94
CA MET A 143 1.76 -2.92 -11.36
C MET A 143 1.40 -1.43 -11.48
N ILE A 144 2.31 -0.55 -11.04
CA ILE A 144 2.13 0.91 -10.93
C ILE A 144 1.54 1.50 -12.23
N ARG A 145 2.09 1.13 -13.39
CA ARG A 145 1.60 1.55 -14.70
C ARG A 145 0.13 1.21 -14.92
N ASN A 146 -0.22 -0.05 -14.74
CA ASN A 146 -1.58 -0.54 -15.02
C ASN A 146 -2.59 0.10 -14.07
N ILE A 147 -2.22 0.24 -12.79
CA ILE A 147 -3.08 0.83 -11.77
C ILE A 147 -3.28 2.33 -12.03
N GLY A 148 -2.20 3.07 -12.28
CA GLY A 148 -2.28 4.50 -12.58
C GLY A 148 -3.07 4.80 -13.85
N HIS A 149 -2.87 4.01 -14.92
CA HIS A 149 -3.61 4.17 -16.17
C HIS A 149 -5.09 3.80 -16.04
N SER A 150 -5.40 2.66 -15.42
CA SER A 150 -6.77 2.14 -15.37
C SER A 150 -7.68 2.95 -14.44
N TYR A 151 -7.12 3.54 -13.38
CA TYR A 151 -7.89 4.20 -12.33
C TYR A 151 -7.59 5.69 -12.17
N GLY A 152 -6.62 6.22 -12.90
CA GLY A 152 -6.25 7.64 -12.82
C GLY A 152 -5.60 8.06 -11.48
N CYS A 153 -5.23 7.11 -10.62
CA CYS A 153 -4.48 7.37 -9.39
C CYS A 153 -2.96 7.49 -9.68
N LEU A 154 -2.17 7.87 -8.68
CA LEU A 154 -0.70 7.97 -8.77
C LEU A 154 -0.16 9.06 -9.71
N ARG A 155 -1.01 9.98 -10.18
CA ARG A 155 -0.59 11.14 -11.01
C ARG A 155 0.38 12.06 -10.29
N ASP A 156 0.26 12.10 -8.96
CA ASP A 156 1.10 12.91 -8.09
C ASP A 156 2.31 12.14 -7.54
N LEU A 157 2.54 10.89 -7.96
CA LEU A 157 3.62 10.06 -7.44
C LEU A 157 4.98 10.66 -7.82
N ARG A 158 5.79 10.99 -6.81
CA ARG A 158 7.12 11.60 -6.98
C ARG A 158 8.25 10.73 -6.45
N SER A 159 7.98 9.94 -5.42
CA SER A 159 8.95 9.04 -4.82
C SER A 159 8.40 7.63 -4.71
N LEU A 160 9.15 6.66 -5.24
CA LEU A 160 8.84 5.25 -5.14
C LEU A 160 10.03 4.51 -4.54
N ARG A 161 9.77 3.77 -3.46
CA ARG A 161 10.72 2.85 -2.84
C ARG A 161 10.16 1.43 -2.89
N ILE A 162 10.97 0.50 -3.37
CA ILE A 162 10.64 -0.93 -3.36
C ILE A 162 11.82 -1.67 -2.73
N LYS A 163 11.56 -2.38 -1.64
CA LYS A 163 12.53 -3.22 -0.94
C LYS A 163 12.20 -4.69 -1.13
N ASN A 164 13.23 -5.53 -1.02
CA ASN A 164 13.13 -6.99 -0.99
C ASN A 164 12.38 -7.58 -2.19
N CYS A 165 12.43 -6.88 -3.32
CA CYS A 165 11.68 -7.16 -4.55
C CYS A 165 12.06 -8.47 -5.27
N ALA A 166 12.94 -9.30 -4.71
CA ALA A 166 13.52 -10.51 -5.30
C ALA A 166 12.52 -11.65 -5.66
N GLY A 167 11.22 -11.37 -5.53
CA GLY A 167 10.07 -12.23 -5.78
C GLY A 167 9.32 -11.95 -7.06
N GLY A 168 9.42 -10.72 -7.56
CA GLY A 168 8.81 -10.35 -8.83
C GLY A 168 9.45 -11.13 -9.98
N GLY A 169 8.65 -11.40 -11.02
CA GLY A 169 9.24 -11.85 -12.28
C GLY A 169 10.06 -10.72 -12.91
N MET A 170 10.97 -11.03 -13.83
CA MET A 170 11.64 -10.01 -14.67
C MET A 170 10.62 -9.04 -15.31
N HIS A 171 9.41 -9.55 -15.59
CA HIS A 171 8.29 -8.78 -16.10
C HIS A 171 7.88 -7.59 -15.21
N ASP A 172 7.90 -7.73 -13.88
CA ASP A 172 7.46 -6.66 -12.98
C ASP A 172 8.41 -5.45 -13.06
N VAL A 173 9.71 -5.72 -13.09
CA VAL A 173 10.74 -4.68 -13.23
C VAL A 173 10.73 -4.09 -14.64
N GLU A 174 10.50 -4.91 -15.67
CA GLU A 174 10.32 -4.41 -17.03
C GLU A 174 9.13 -3.45 -17.13
N MET A 175 8.01 -3.79 -16.50
CA MET A 175 6.82 -2.92 -16.46
C MET A 175 7.08 -1.61 -15.71
N LEU A 176 7.94 -1.64 -14.68
CA LEU A 176 8.40 -0.44 -14.01
C LEU A 176 9.31 0.43 -14.91
N VAL A 177 10.23 -0.18 -15.68
CA VAL A 177 11.01 0.57 -16.69
C VAL A 177 10.08 1.23 -17.71
N ARG A 178 9.10 0.48 -18.24
CA ARG A 178 8.12 1.01 -19.22
C ARG A 178 7.32 2.18 -18.64
N TYR A 179 6.94 2.12 -17.37
CA TYR A 179 6.29 3.24 -16.68
C TYR A 179 7.10 4.53 -16.78
N PHE A 180 8.41 4.49 -16.45
CA PHE A 180 9.26 5.67 -16.50
C PHE A 180 9.54 6.15 -17.92
N GLN A 181 9.70 5.24 -18.89
CA GLN A 181 9.80 5.61 -20.30
C GLN A 181 8.54 6.33 -20.81
N GLU A 182 7.36 5.96 -20.31
CA GLU A 182 6.12 6.65 -20.66
C GLU A 182 6.00 8.03 -19.99
N LEU A 183 6.51 8.18 -18.77
CA LEU A 183 6.61 9.51 -18.14
C LEU A 183 7.56 10.41 -18.92
N GLU A 184 8.68 9.88 -19.40
CA GLU A 184 9.65 10.60 -20.25
C GLU A 184 9.00 11.09 -21.54
N LYS A 185 8.33 10.19 -22.26
CA LYS A 185 7.61 10.52 -23.51
C LYS A 185 6.53 11.59 -23.35
N ARG A 186 5.96 11.70 -22.15
CA ARG A 186 4.93 12.72 -21.80
C ARG A 186 5.52 14.01 -21.23
N ASN A 187 6.84 14.11 -21.09
CA ASN A 187 7.52 15.19 -20.37
C ASN A 187 7.04 15.32 -18.90
N GLU A 188 6.61 14.22 -18.30
CA GLU A 188 6.18 14.15 -16.90
C GLU A 188 7.29 13.64 -15.98
N LEU A 189 8.35 13.06 -16.56
CA LEU A 189 9.46 12.48 -15.79
C LEU A 189 10.16 13.50 -14.89
N GLU A 190 10.27 14.76 -15.28
CA GLU A 190 10.90 15.83 -14.48
C GLU A 190 10.22 16.03 -13.11
N ARG A 191 8.93 15.72 -12.99
CA ARG A 191 8.19 15.82 -11.73
C ARG A 191 8.47 14.67 -10.77
N PHE A 192 9.05 13.58 -11.29
CA PHE A 192 9.44 12.43 -10.49
C PHE A 192 10.79 12.72 -9.84
N GLU A 193 10.84 12.57 -8.52
CA GLU A 193 11.95 13.00 -7.68
C GLU A 193 12.90 11.85 -7.34
N LYS A 194 12.39 10.64 -7.07
CA LYS A 194 13.24 9.55 -6.57
C LYS A 194 12.69 8.14 -6.78
N LEU A 195 13.49 7.25 -7.36
CA LEU A 195 13.28 5.80 -7.35
C LEU A 195 14.36 5.14 -6.49
N GLU A 196 13.96 4.38 -5.48
CA GLU A 196 14.88 3.57 -4.66
C GLU A 196 14.50 2.09 -4.75
N LEU A 197 15.44 1.27 -5.25
CA LEU A 197 15.31 -0.19 -5.29
C LEU A 197 16.34 -0.80 -4.33
N GLU A 198 15.88 -1.59 -3.37
CA GLU A 198 16.69 -2.17 -2.30
C GLU A 198 16.52 -3.69 -2.24
N GLY A 199 17.60 -4.47 -2.13
CA GLY A 199 17.54 -5.94 -2.10
C GLY A 199 17.01 -6.54 -3.41
N CYS A 200 17.25 -5.85 -4.53
CA CYS A 200 16.69 -6.14 -5.85
C CYS A 200 17.73 -6.81 -6.79
N SER A 201 18.78 -7.43 -6.22
CA SER A 201 19.99 -7.91 -6.91
C SER A 201 19.75 -8.85 -8.10
N LYS A 202 18.65 -9.62 -8.08
CA LYS A 202 18.24 -10.50 -9.20
C LYS A 202 17.90 -9.74 -10.49
N PHE A 203 17.64 -8.45 -10.41
CA PHE A 203 17.26 -7.60 -11.55
C PHE A 203 18.38 -6.62 -11.94
N SER A 204 19.63 -6.94 -11.60
CA SER A 204 20.80 -6.12 -11.92
C SER A 204 20.93 -5.81 -13.41
N GLU A 205 20.41 -6.66 -14.29
CA GLU A 205 20.34 -6.39 -15.74
C GLU A 205 19.49 -5.16 -16.10
N PHE A 206 18.54 -4.74 -15.24
CA PHE A 206 17.73 -3.53 -15.46
C PHE A 206 18.36 -2.27 -14.87
N LYS A 207 19.40 -2.41 -14.04
CA LYS A 207 20.04 -1.28 -13.34
C LYS A 207 20.47 -0.17 -14.30
N HIS A 208 21.18 -0.53 -15.38
CA HIS A 208 21.62 0.43 -16.40
C HIS A 208 20.46 1.18 -17.07
N LYS A 209 19.30 0.52 -17.25
CA LYS A 209 18.11 1.16 -17.85
C LYS A 209 17.57 2.26 -16.94
N PHE A 210 17.50 2.00 -15.64
CA PHE A 210 17.07 3.00 -14.67
C PHE A 210 18.10 4.11 -14.50
N GLU A 211 19.40 3.79 -14.45
CA GLU A 211 20.48 4.79 -14.38
C GLU A 211 20.41 5.76 -15.56
N ASN A 212 20.22 5.25 -16.78
CA ASN A 212 20.11 6.09 -17.96
C ASN A 212 18.83 6.95 -17.98
N LEU A 213 17.70 6.42 -17.50
CA LEU A 213 16.42 7.13 -17.52
C LEU A 213 16.28 8.18 -16.40
N LEU A 214 16.76 7.86 -15.20
CA LEU A 214 16.48 8.63 -13.99
C LEU A 214 17.70 9.38 -13.46
N GLU A 215 18.91 9.02 -13.93
CA GLU A 215 20.17 9.64 -13.54
C GLU A 215 20.33 9.67 -12.00
N SER A 216 20.62 10.85 -11.44
CA SER A 216 20.80 11.09 -10.00
C SER A 216 19.56 10.78 -9.13
N ARG A 217 18.38 10.60 -9.74
CA ARG A 217 17.13 10.29 -9.04
C ARG A 217 16.96 8.80 -8.76
N PHE A 218 17.84 7.97 -9.30
CA PHE A 218 17.82 6.53 -9.07
C PHE A 218 18.83 6.11 -8.01
N VAL A 219 18.38 5.30 -7.06
CA VAL A 219 19.19 4.72 -6.01
C VAL A 219 19.01 3.20 -6.03
N TRP A 220 20.12 2.48 -6.19
CA TRP A 220 20.18 1.03 -6.08
C TRP A 220 20.95 0.62 -4.83
N LYS A 221 20.35 -0.21 -3.99
CA LYS A 221 20.96 -0.78 -2.79
C LYS A 221 20.85 -2.31 -2.86
N ASP A 222 21.97 -2.99 -2.70
CA ASP A 222 22.00 -4.46 -2.60
C ASP A 222 21.95 -4.92 -1.15
#